data_AF-A0A519KVU5-F1
#
_entry.id   AF-A0A519KVU5-F1
#
_cell.length_a   1.000
_cell.length_b   1.000
_cell.length_c   1.000
_cell.angle_alpha   90.00
_cell.angle_beta   90.00
_cell.angle_gamma   90.00
#
_symmetry.space_group_name_H-M   'P 1'
#
loop_
_entity.id
_entity.type
_entity.pdbx_description
1 polymer ?
#
loop_
_entity_poly.entity_id
_entity_poly.type
_entity_poly.pdbx_seq_one_letter_code
_entity_poly.pdbx_strand_id
1 'polypeptide(L)' 'MNYEIREMLPKDETRVMEIFQQGIDSGIATFDTELPNVEVWNTSFINDCRWVLENENSEVIG' A
#
# COMPACT_ATOMS: atom_id res chain seq x y z
N MET A 1 -16.05 7.29 13.17
CA MET A 1 -15.32 6.21 12.47
C MET A 1 -16.01 5.94 11.15
N ASN A 2 -15.75 6.83 10.20
CA ASN A 2 -16.03 6.59 8.80
C ASN A 2 -14.76 6.04 8.16
N TYR A 3 -14.90 4.90 7.49
CA TYR A 3 -13.84 4.29 6.69
C TYR A 3 -14.37 4.08 5.28
N GLU A 4 -13.53 4.35 4.29
CA GLU A 4 -13.87 4.20 2.88
C GLU A 4 -12.84 3.33 2.19
N ILE A 5 -13.32 2.38 1.40
CA ILE A 5 -12.50 1.63 0.45
C ILE A 5 -12.64 2.32 -0.90
N ARG A 6 -11.53 2.75 -1.47
CA ARG A 6 -11.48 3.43 -2.78
C ARG A 6 -10.29 2.96 -3.60
N GLU A 7 -10.30 3.27 -4.88
CA GLU A 7 -9.15 3.08 -5.75
C GLU A 7 -7.92 3.83 -5.21
N MET A 8 -6.75 3.22 -5.34
CA MET A 8 -5.48 3.85 -5.03
C MET A 8 -5.17 4.96 -6.04
N LEU A 9 -4.84 6.15 -5.53
CA LEU A 9 -4.41 7.29 -6.33
C LEU A 9 -2.88 7.40 -6.31
N PRO A 10 -2.24 8.03 -7.31
CA PRO A 10 -0.78 8.20 -7.32
C PRO A 10 -0.22 8.88 -6.06
N LYS A 11 -1.00 9.77 -5.42
CA LYS A 11 -0.62 10.43 -4.16
C LYS A 11 -0.51 9.48 -2.96
N ASP A 12 -1.16 8.31 -3.03
CA ASP A 12 -1.19 7.33 -1.95
C ASP A 12 0.06 6.42 -1.98
N GLU A 13 0.82 6.41 -3.09
CA GLU A 13 1.95 5.50 -3.32
C GLU A 13 2.96 5.52 -2.18
N THR A 14 3.40 6.70 -1.74
CA THR A 14 4.35 6.83 -0.63
C THR A 14 3.82 6.14 0.62
N ARG A 15 2.54 6.36 0.96
CA ARG A 15 1.94 5.80 2.18
C ARG A 15 1.75 4.28 2.08
N VAL A 16 1.34 3.78 0.92
CA VAL A 16 1.21 2.35 0.65
C VAL A 16 2.57 1.65 0.77
N MET A 17 3.63 2.25 0.22
CA MET A 17 5.00 1.72 0.32
C MET A 17 5.51 1.71 1.77
N GLU A 18 5.19 2.73 2.57
CA GLU A 18 5.50 2.74 4.01
C GLU A 18 4.79 1.61 4.77
N ILE A 19 3.52 1.34 4.47
CA ILE A 19 2.75 0.24 5.08
C ILE A 19 3.34 -1.11 4.64
N PHE A 20 3.70 -1.24 3.37
CA PHE A 20 4.32 -2.46 2.85
C PHE A 20 5.68 -2.72 3.52
N GLN A 21 6.50 -1.68 3.72
CA GLN A 21 7.76 -1.80 4.46
C GLN A 21 7.54 -2.26 5.91
N GLN A 22 6.51 -1.76 6.61
CA GLN A 22 6.17 -2.26 7.94
C GLN A 22 5.82 -3.76 7.92
N GLY A 23 5.17 -4.21 6.84
CA GLY A 23 4.92 -5.64 6.61
C GLY A 23 6.20 -6.45 6.47
N ILE A 24 7.17 -5.96 5.70
CA ILE A 24 8.52 -6.56 5.57
C ILE A 24 9.22 -6.61 6.93
N ASP A 25 9.28 -5.47 7.64
CA ASP A 25 9.95 -5.33 8.93
C ASP A 25 9.35 -6.26 10.00
N SER A 26 8.06 -6.55 9.91
CA SER A 26 7.38 -7.47 10.82
C SER A 26 7.81 -8.93 10.66
N GLY A 27 8.31 -9.32 9.48
CA GLY A 27 8.70 -10.69 9.14
C GLY A 27 7.55 -11.71 9.10
N ILE A 28 6.29 -11.27 9.20
CA ILE A 28 5.11 -12.16 9.23
C ILE A 28 4.03 -11.83 8.19
N ALA A 29 4.15 -10.70 7.49
CA ALA A 29 3.12 -10.22 6.56
C ALA A 29 3.41 -10.52 5.08
N THR A 30 4.68 -10.66 4.71
CA THR A 30 5.13 -10.97 3.34
C THR A 30 6.41 -11.82 3.37
N PHE A 31 6.73 -12.47 2.24
CA PHE A 31 8.02 -13.13 2.02
C PHE A 31 9.09 -12.18 1.49
N ASP A 32 8.71 -10.98 1.03
CA ASP A 32 9.65 -9.97 0.59
C ASP A 32 10.55 -9.53 1.75
N THR A 33 11.84 -9.39 1.47
CA THR A 33 12.85 -8.97 2.45
C THR A 33 13.31 -7.53 2.27
N GLU A 34 12.95 -6.91 1.14
CA GLU A 34 13.29 -5.53 0.79
C GLU A 34 12.13 -4.88 0.02
N LEU A 35 12.01 -3.56 0.15
CA LEU A 35 10.98 -2.80 -0.56
C LEU A 35 11.26 -2.86 -2.07
N PRO A 36 10.31 -3.31 -2.91
CA PRO A 36 10.48 -3.27 -4.34
C PRO A 36 10.57 -1.82 -4.82
N ASN A 37 11.36 -1.59 -5.87
CA ASN A 37 11.30 -0.31 -6.57
C ASN A 37 9.98 -0.17 -7.35
N VAL A 38 9.68 1.05 -7.81
CA VAL A 38 8.42 1.38 -8.50
C VAL A 38 8.21 0.56 -9.79
N GLU A 39 9.26 0.21 -10.51
CA GLU A 39 9.16 -0.62 -11.73
C GLU A 39 8.72 -2.05 -11.41
N VAL A 40 9.33 -2.66 -10.39
CA VAL A 40 8.98 -4.00 -9.90
C VAL A 40 7.57 -4.00 -9.30
N TRP A 41 7.21 -2.96 -8.55
CA TRP A 41 5.86 -2.81 -8.01
C TRP A 41 4.81 -2.75 -9.12
N ASN A 42 5.04 -1.93 -10.16
CA ASN A 42 4.10 -1.77 -11.27
C ASN A 42 3.98 -2.99 -12.18
N THR A 43 4.94 -3.89 -12.16
CA THR A 43 4.87 -5.16 -12.89
C THR A 43 4.30 -6.30 -12.05
N SER A 44 4.46 -6.24 -10.72
CA SER A 44 4.00 -7.29 -9.79
C SER A 44 2.56 -7.08 -9.32
N PHE A 45 2.12 -5.82 -9.19
CA PHE A 45 0.78 -5.46 -8.73
C PHE A 45 -0.02 -4.79 -9.84
N ILE A 46 -1.10 -5.42 -10.29
CA ILE A 46 -1.98 -4.89 -11.35
C ILE A 46 -2.57 -3.56 -10.89
N ASN A 47 -2.33 -2.48 -11.64
CA ASN A 47 -2.76 -1.12 -11.31
C ASN A 47 -4.27 -1.03 -11.01
N ASP A 48 -5.09 -1.67 -11.85
CA ASP A 48 -6.56 -1.62 -11.74
C ASP A 48 -7.11 -2.40 -10.52
N CYS A 49 -6.26 -3.16 -9.82
CA CYS A 49 -6.64 -3.94 -8.64
C CYS A 49 -6.11 -3.34 -7.33
N ARG A 50 -5.64 -2.08 -7.35
CA ARG A 50 -5.10 -1.41 -6.16
C ARG A 50 -6.18 -0.60 -5.46
N TRP A 51 -6.50 -1.01 -4.25
CA TRP A 51 -7.49 -0.38 -3.39
C TRP A 51 -6.83 0.00 -2.08
N VAL A 52 -7.32 1.08 -1.48
CA VAL A 52 -6.84 1.57 -0.18
C VAL A 52 -8.02 1.76 0.77
N LEU A 53 -7.75 1.57 2.06
CA LEU A 53 -8.62 1.91 3.17
C LEU A 53 -8.23 3.31 3.68
N GLU A 54 -9.13 4.27 3.49
CA GLU A 54 -8.99 5.63 3.97
C GLU A 54 -9.82 5.84 5.25
N ASN A 55 -9.25 6.55 6.24
CA ASN A 55 -9.94 6.95 7.46
C ASN A 55 -10.56 8.36 7.36
N GLU A 56 -11.28 8.77 8.40
CA GLU A 56 -11.95 10.09 8.48
C GLU A 56 -11.02 11.32 8.43
N ASN A 57 -9.70 11.14 8.55
CA ASN A 57 -8.68 12.19 8.40
C ASN A 57 -8.03 12.19 7.01
N SER A 58 -8.59 11.44 6.06
CA SER A 58 -8.03 11.20 4.73
C SER A 58 -6.62 10.58 4.74
N GLU A 59 -6.34 9.75 5.75
CA GLU A 59 -5.12 8.97 5.83
C GLU A 59 -5.37 7.54 5.32
N VAL A 60 -4.48 7.07 4.45
CA VAL A 60 -4.43 5.66 4.04
C VAL A 60 -3.82 4.83 5.18
N ILE A 61 -4.58 3.85 5.65
CA ILE A 61 -4.22 2.98 6.77
C ILE A 61 -4.16 1.49 6.41
N GLY A 62 -4.49 1.13 5.17
CA GLY A 62 -4.48 -0.24 4.66
C GLY A 62 -4.81 -0.32 3.19
#